data_AF-A0A6V8PBQ6-F1
#
_entry.id   AF-A0A6V8PBQ6-F1
#
_cell.length_a   1.000
_cell.length_b   1.000
_cell.length_c   1.000
_cell.angle_alpha   90.00
_cell.angle_beta   90.00
_cell.angle_gamma   90.00
#
_symmetry.space_group_name_H-M   'P 1'
#
loop_
_entity.id
_entity.type
_entity.pdbx_description
1 polymer ?
#
loop_
_entity_poly.entity_id
_entity_poly.type
_entity_poly.pdbx_seq_one_letter_code
_entity_poly.pdbx_strand_id
1 'polypeptide(L)'
;MLTSYAEDKRLFDAIAAGASGYVLKQIDSDDLVRAIERVGRGEAVLDPTLTPKVLQRVREAEHSRPETAFRVLTERELEILARLAEGKTNREIAQELFLSHKAVRNYVSTVLQKLGMANRTEAAAYAIHHHLDEYLSKD
;
A
#
# COMPACT_ATOMS: atom_id res chain seq x y z
N MET A 1 -17.10 20.59 -0.90
CA MET A 1 -16.78 20.91 0.51
C MET A 1 -15.77 22.05 0.52
N LEU A 2 -16.03 23.11 1.30
CA LEU A 2 -15.11 24.24 1.50
C LEU A 2 -14.64 24.22 2.96
N THR A 3 -13.33 24.22 3.19
CA THR A 3 -12.78 23.97 4.53
C THR A 3 -11.47 24.71 4.78
N SER A 4 -11.19 25.07 6.02
CA SER A 4 -9.88 25.59 6.43
C SER A 4 -8.82 24.49 6.62
N TYR A 5 -9.23 23.22 6.59
CA TYR A 5 -8.38 22.10 6.98
C TYR A 5 -7.92 21.29 5.77
N ALA A 6 -6.61 21.25 5.58
CA ALA A 6 -5.91 20.37 4.62
C ALA A 6 -5.51 19.02 5.24
N GLU A 7 -6.23 18.59 6.28
CA GLU A 7 -5.97 17.34 7.00
C GLU A 7 -6.38 16.13 6.18
N ASP A 8 -5.47 15.18 6.05
CA ASP A 8 -5.56 14.00 5.18
C ASP A 8 -6.84 13.19 5.46
N LYS A 9 -7.12 12.92 6.73
CA LYS A 9 -8.29 12.13 7.13
C LYS A 9 -9.60 12.74 6.63
N ARG A 10 -9.78 14.05 6.78
CA ARG A 10 -11.01 14.73 6.36
C ARG A 10 -11.16 14.80 4.85
N LEU A 11 -10.06 14.95 4.13
CA LEU A 11 -10.06 14.90 2.67
C LEU A 11 -10.57 13.54 2.18
N PHE A 12 -10.00 12.45 2.71
CA PHE A 12 -10.41 11.10 2.29
C PHE A 12 -11.81 10.72 2.76
N ASP A 13 -12.22 11.12 3.98
CA ASP A 13 -13.58 10.92 4.48
C ASP A 13 -14.61 11.63 3.57
N ALA A 14 -14.32 12.86 3.12
CA ALA A 14 -15.17 13.61 2.21
C ALA A 14 -15.26 12.96 0.82
N ILE A 15 -14.12 12.49 0.28
CA ILE A 15 -14.09 11.76 -0.99
C ILE A 15 -14.91 10.46 -0.89
N ALA A 16 -14.72 9.68 0.18
CA ALA A 16 -15.44 8.43 0.42
C ALA A 16 -16.95 8.64 0.60
N ALA A 17 -17.36 9.77 1.18
CA ALA A 17 -18.76 10.17 1.29
C ALA A 17 -19.37 10.68 -0.03
N GLY A 18 -18.60 10.71 -1.13
CA GLY A 18 -19.08 11.10 -2.45
C GLY A 18 -18.99 12.60 -2.75
N ALA A 19 -18.12 13.34 -2.07
CA ALA A 19 -17.94 14.76 -2.36
C ALA A 19 -17.43 14.97 -3.80
N SER A 20 -18.20 15.71 -4.60
CA SER A 20 -17.81 16.10 -5.97
C SER A 20 -16.72 17.18 -6.02
N GLY A 21 -16.36 17.76 -4.88
CA GLY A 21 -15.17 18.60 -4.81
C GLY A 21 -14.73 18.99 -3.40
N TYR A 22 -13.45 19.31 -3.26
CA TYR A 22 -12.80 19.68 -2.01
C TYR A 22 -11.86 20.86 -2.25
N VAL A 23 -12.16 22.00 -1.61
CA VAL A 23 -11.49 23.27 -1.82
C VAL A 23 -11.11 23.88 -0.48
N LEU A 24 -9.93 24.52 -0.39
CA LEU A 24 -9.50 25.20 0.83
C LEU A 24 -10.08 26.62 0.91
N LYS A 25 -10.35 27.10 2.12
CA LYS A 25 -10.89 28.45 2.39
C LYS A 25 -9.97 29.60 1.94
N GLN A 26 -8.73 29.30 1.57
CA GLN A 26 -7.78 30.26 1.00
C GLN A 26 -7.98 30.50 -0.50
N ILE A 27 -8.94 29.82 -1.13
CA ILE A 27 -9.30 30.06 -2.52
C ILE A 27 -9.83 31.49 -2.70
N ASP A 28 -9.41 32.14 -3.79
CA ASP A 28 -9.96 33.43 -4.18
C ASP A 28 -11.42 33.30 -4.62
N SER A 29 -12.21 34.36 -4.42
CA SER A 29 -13.65 34.35 -4.70
C SER A 29 -13.99 33.93 -6.13
N ASP A 30 -13.21 34.40 -7.10
CA ASP A 30 -13.42 34.07 -8.51
C ASP A 30 -13.15 32.59 -8.81
N ASP A 31 -12.11 32.03 -8.18
CA ASP A 31 -11.79 30.61 -8.32
C ASP A 31 -12.81 29.72 -7.60
N LEU A 32 -13.39 30.20 -6.50
CA LEU A 32 -14.48 29.50 -5.83
C LEU A 32 -15.73 29.43 -6.70
N VAL A 33 -16.10 30.54 -7.35
CA VAL A 33 -17.24 30.55 -8.28
C VAL A 33 -17.00 29.58 -9.43
N ARG A 34 -15.81 29.63 -10.05
CA ARG A 34 -15.41 28.67 -11.10
C ARG A 34 -15.48 27.22 -10.61
N ALA A 35 -15.03 26.95 -9.40
CA ALA A 35 -15.10 25.62 -8.81
C ALA A 35 -16.55 25.13 -8.65
N ILE A 36 -17.45 26.00 -8.20
CA ILE A 36 -18.88 25.68 -8.05
C ILE A 36 -19.52 25.38 -9.41
N GLU A 37 -19.26 26.21 -10.43
CA GLU A 37 -19.77 26.01 -11.79
C GLU A 37 -19.33 24.67 -12.37
N ARG A 38 -18.04 24.32 -12.21
CA ARG A 38 -17.48 23.03 -12.65
C ARG A 38 -18.16 21.84 -11.99
N VAL A 39 -18.37 21.90 -10.68
CA VAL A 39 -19.13 20.87 -9.95
C VAL A 39 -20.58 20.80 -10.47
N GLY A 40 -21.20 21.93 -10.77
CA GLY A 40 -22.53 21.99 -11.38
C GLY A 40 -22.62 21.32 -12.76
N ARG A 41 -21.50 21.23 -13.48
CA ARG A 41 -21.36 20.48 -14.75
C ARG A 41 -21.02 19.00 -14.55
N GLY A 42 -20.94 18.52 -13.31
CA GLY A 42 -20.57 17.15 -12.97
C GLY A 42 -19.06 16.90 -12.95
N GLU A 43 -18.22 17.94 -13.00
CA GLU A 43 -16.78 17.77 -12.88
C GLU A 43 -16.37 17.59 -11.41
N ALA A 44 -15.34 16.77 -11.19
CA ALA A 44 -14.66 16.71 -9.91
C ALA A 44 -13.70 17.91 -9.76
N VAL A 45 -13.75 18.60 -8.62
CA VAL A 45 -12.86 19.72 -8.32
C VAL A 45 -12.04 19.45 -7.06
N LEU A 46 -10.72 19.50 -7.18
CA LEU A 46 -9.81 19.35 -6.05
C LEU A 46 -8.86 20.54 -6.01
N ASP A 47 -8.63 21.07 -4.81
CA ASP A 47 -7.59 22.05 -4.57
C ASP A 47 -6.22 21.53 -5.04
N PRO A 48 -5.48 22.26 -5.90
CA PRO A 48 -4.20 21.81 -6.41
C PRO A 48 -3.20 21.42 -5.32
N THR A 49 -3.24 22.07 -4.16
CA THR A 49 -2.33 21.79 -3.02
C THR A 49 -2.58 20.42 -2.38
N LEU A 50 -3.76 19.83 -2.59
CA LEU A 50 -4.14 18.52 -2.04
C LEU A 50 -3.91 17.39 -3.04
N THR A 51 -3.70 17.70 -4.32
CA THR A 51 -3.43 16.71 -5.39
C THR A 51 -2.29 15.74 -5.05
N PRO A 52 -1.11 16.18 -4.55
CA PRO A 52 -0.02 15.26 -4.23
C PRO A 52 -0.41 14.21 -3.18
N LYS A 53 -1.20 14.60 -2.18
CA LYS A 53 -1.66 13.70 -1.11
C LYS A 53 -2.60 12.63 -1.63
N VAL A 54 -3.53 13.00 -2.51
CA VAL A 54 -4.45 12.04 -3.16
C VAL A 54 -3.66 11.05 -4.01
N LEU A 55 -2.72 11.54 -4.84
CA LEU A 55 -1.88 10.69 -5.67
C LEU A 55 -1.00 9.74 -4.84
N GLN A 56 -0.44 10.21 -3.72
CA GLN A 56 0.31 9.37 -2.79
C GLN A 56 -0.56 8.25 -2.23
N ARG A 57 -1.76 8.57 -1.73
CA ARG A 57 -2.66 7.56 -1.14
C ARG A 57 -3.13 6.51 -2.15
N VAL A 58 -3.32 6.91 -3.40
CA VAL A 58 -3.63 5.98 -4.51
C VAL A 58 -2.44 5.07 -4.79
N ARG A 59 -1.21 5.61 -4.84
CA ARG A 59 0.00 4.79 -5.00
C ARG A 59 0.14 3.80 -3.85
N GLU A 60 -0.01 4.25 -2.61
CA GLU A 60 0.03 3.36 -1.44
C GLU A 60 -1.04 2.27 -1.51
N ALA A 61 -2.28 2.61 -1.88
CA ALA A 61 -3.36 1.63 -2.05
C ALA A 61 -3.04 0.56 -3.10
N GLU A 62 -2.40 0.93 -4.21
CA GLU A 62 -1.96 -0.01 -5.25
C GLU A 62 -0.83 -0.94 -4.76
N HIS A 63 0.08 -0.44 -3.93
CA HIS A 63 1.14 -1.27 -3.33
C HIS A 63 0.59 -2.15 -2.19
N SER A 64 -0.48 -1.73 -1.52
CA SER A 64 -1.17 -2.51 -0.47
C SER A 64 -2.07 -3.62 -0.98
N ARG A 65 -2.29 -3.78 -2.30
CA ARG A 65 -3.05 -4.92 -2.81
C ARG A 65 -2.19 -6.20 -2.67
N PRO A 66 -2.68 -7.25 -1.99
CA PRO A 66 -1.96 -8.51 -1.86
C PRO A 66 -1.54 -9.08 -3.23
N GLU A 67 -2.42 -8.90 -4.22
CA GLU A 67 -2.28 -9.45 -5.58
C GLU A 67 -1.07 -8.91 -6.37
N THR A 68 -0.52 -7.76 -6.00
CA THR A 68 0.68 -7.18 -6.64
C THR A 68 1.91 -7.31 -5.74
N ALA A 69 1.74 -7.25 -4.42
CA ALA A 69 2.83 -7.24 -3.44
C ALA A 69 3.77 -8.45 -3.53
N PHE A 70 3.22 -9.64 -3.79
CA PHE A 70 4.00 -10.88 -3.79
C PHE A 70 4.18 -11.53 -5.17
N ARG A 71 3.67 -10.92 -6.23
CA ARG A 71 3.71 -11.46 -7.61
C ARG A 71 5.10 -11.75 -8.16
N VAL A 72 6.13 -11.09 -7.63
CA VAL A 72 7.53 -11.29 -8.02
C VAL A 72 8.12 -12.57 -7.43
N LEU A 73 7.48 -13.13 -6.40
CA LEU A 73 7.90 -14.33 -5.69
C LEU A 73 7.28 -15.58 -6.31
N THR A 74 8.08 -16.64 -6.37
CA THR A 74 7.62 -17.99 -6.67
C THR A 74 6.91 -18.59 -5.46
N GLU A 75 6.12 -19.65 -5.66
CA GLU A 75 5.47 -20.40 -4.57
C GLU A 75 6.45 -20.81 -3.46
N ARG A 76 7.63 -21.30 -3.83
CA ARG A 76 8.64 -21.68 -2.84
C ARG A 76 9.18 -20.49 -2.04
N GLU A 77 9.35 -19.35 -2.69
CA GLU A 77 9.78 -18.11 -2.03
C GLU A 77 8.70 -17.55 -1.10
N LEU A 78 7.43 -17.69 -1.48
CA LEU A 78 6.27 -17.36 -0.66
C LEU A 78 6.19 -18.23 0.61
N GLU A 79 6.38 -19.55 0.49
CA GLU A 79 6.46 -20.46 1.65
C GLU A 79 7.57 -20.04 2.62
N ILE A 80 8.75 -19.70 2.09
CA ILE A 80 9.88 -19.23 2.89
C ILE A 80 9.51 -17.92 3.60
N LEU A 81 8.94 -16.95 2.89
CA LEU A 81 8.53 -15.66 3.44
C LEU A 81 7.47 -15.81 4.54
N ALA A 82 6.49 -16.71 4.37
CA ALA A 82 5.46 -16.99 5.35
C ALA A 82 6.06 -17.48 6.67
N ARG A 83 6.97 -18.47 6.61
CA ARG A 83 7.64 -18.98 7.82
C ARG A 83 8.58 -17.95 8.43
N LEU A 84 9.14 -17.06 7.61
CA LEU A 84 9.93 -15.94 8.09
C LEU A 84 9.07 -14.93 8.87
N ALA A 85 7.86 -14.65 8.39
CA ALA A 85 6.87 -13.79 9.04
C ALA A 85 6.37 -14.37 10.37
N GLU A 86 6.27 -15.70 10.48
CA GLU A 86 6.03 -16.42 11.74
C GLU A 86 7.19 -16.32 12.75
N GLY A 87 8.31 -15.70 12.36
CA GLY A 87 9.49 -15.52 13.22
C GLY A 87 10.48 -16.69 13.21
N LYS A 88 10.27 -17.70 12.35
CA LYS A 88 11.11 -18.91 12.32
C LYS A 88 12.54 -18.61 11.87
N THR A 89 13.49 -19.36 12.43
CA THR A 89 14.89 -19.35 12.04
C THR A 89 15.09 -20.15 10.75
N ASN A 90 16.18 -19.88 10.02
CA ASN A 90 16.49 -20.64 8.80
C ASN A 90 16.64 -22.15 9.05
N ARG A 91 16.97 -22.55 10.29
CA ARG A 91 17.08 -23.95 10.69
C ARG A 91 15.71 -24.60 10.84
N GLU A 92 14.77 -23.92 11.49
CA GLU A 92 13.39 -24.40 11.63
C GLU A 92 12.70 -24.46 10.27
N ILE A 93 12.85 -23.42 9.44
CA ILE A 93 12.34 -23.39 8.06
C ILE A 93 12.90 -24.55 7.24
N ALA A 94 14.20 -24.82 7.36
CA ALA A 94 14.85 -25.93 6.67
C ALA A 94 14.25 -27.29 7.08
N GLN A 95 13.96 -27.47 8.38
CA GLN A 95 13.34 -28.70 8.88
C GLN A 95 11.90 -28.85 8.38
N GLU A 96 11.09 -27.80 8.43
CA GLU A 96 9.68 -27.85 8.03
C GLU A 96 9.48 -28.03 6.53
N LEU A 97 10.35 -27.43 5.71
CA LEU A 97 10.25 -27.52 4.25
C LEU A 97 11.14 -28.62 3.66
N PHE A 98 11.78 -29.44 4.49
CA PHE A 98 12.70 -30.51 4.08
C PHE A 98 13.84 -30.00 3.16
N LEU A 99 14.38 -28.82 3.48
CA LEU A 99 15.47 -28.17 2.76
C LEU A 99 16.77 -28.21 3.55
N SER A 100 17.90 -27.95 2.87
CA SER A 100 19.15 -27.69 3.58
C SER A 100 19.17 -26.28 4.17
N HIS A 101 19.85 -26.09 5.31
CA HIS A 101 20.03 -24.76 5.91
C HIS A 101 20.67 -23.75 4.93
N LYS A 102 21.57 -24.22 4.05
CA LYS A 102 22.17 -23.41 2.99
C LYS A 102 21.15 -22.97 1.94
N ALA A 103 20.26 -23.88 1.52
CA ALA A 103 19.20 -23.56 0.56
C ALA A 103 18.26 -22.50 1.12
N VAL A 104 17.84 -22.61 2.38
CA VAL A 104 17.00 -21.59 3.02
C VAL A 104 17.70 -20.23 3.07
N ARG A 105 18.99 -20.16 3.44
CA ARG A 105 19.74 -18.88 3.39
C ARG A 105 19.72 -18.25 2.00
N ASN A 106 19.87 -19.06 0.95
CA ASN A 106 19.82 -18.57 -0.42
C ASN A 106 18.42 -18.04 -0.77
N TYR A 107 17.36 -18.80 -0.46
CA TYR A 107 15.98 -18.33 -0.68
C TYR A 107 15.69 -17.03 0.05
N VAL A 108 16.08 -16.91 1.33
CA VAL A 108 15.90 -15.67 2.08
C VAL A 108 16.61 -14.50 1.39
N SER A 109 17.86 -14.71 0.95
CA SER A 109 18.60 -13.67 0.21
C SER A 109 17.88 -13.25 -1.07
N THR A 110 17.34 -14.22 -1.83
CA THR A 110 16.61 -13.95 -3.07
C THR A 110 15.29 -13.23 -2.81
N VAL A 111 14.54 -13.63 -1.77
CA VAL A 111 13.30 -12.97 -1.35
C VAL A 111 13.57 -11.50 -0.99
N LEU A 112 14.60 -11.24 -0.16
CA LEU A 112 14.99 -9.89 0.21
C LEU A 112 15.35 -9.05 -1.02
N GLN A 113 16.12 -9.62 -1.95
CA GLN A 113 16.49 -8.94 -3.18
C GLN A 113 15.28 -8.61 -4.06
N LYS A 114 14.36 -9.57 -4.24
CA LYS A 114 13.16 -9.40 -5.07
C LYS A 114 12.19 -8.38 -4.51
N LEU A 115 12.08 -8.31 -3.17
CA LEU A 115 11.24 -7.33 -2.48
C LEU A 115 11.95 -5.99 -2.24
N GLY A 116 13.25 -5.87 -2.55
CA GLY A 116 14.03 -4.67 -2.31
C GLY A 116 14.27 -4.36 -0.82
N MET A 117 14.31 -5.39 0.02
CA MET A 117 14.44 -5.26 1.48
C MET A 117 15.87 -5.54 1.93
N ALA A 118 16.33 -4.80 2.95
CA ALA A 118 17.70 -4.89 3.44
C ALA A 118 17.87 -6.00 4.49
N ASN A 119 16.81 -6.31 5.24
CA ASN A 119 16.89 -7.30 6.31
C ASN A 119 15.61 -8.13 6.48
N ARG A 120 15.76 -9.22 7.25
CA ARG A 120 14.70 -10.18 7.51
C ARG A 120 13.50 -9.58 8.25
N THR A 121 13.72 -8.57 9.08
CA THR A 121 12.68 -7.94 9.91
C THR A 121 11.78 -7.10 9.02
N GLU A 122 12.35 -6.37 8.07
CA GLU A 122 11.60 -5.65 7.03
C GLU A 122 10.73 -6.60 6.21
N ALA A 123 11.28 -7.72 5.76
CA ALA A 123 10.50 -8.70 5.00
C ALA A 123 9.37 -9.35 5.82
N ALA A 124 9.60 -9.66 7.10
CA ALA A 124 8.56 -10.16 7.99
C ALA A 124 7.44 -9.13 8.21
N ALA A 125 7.80 -7.87 8.47
CA ALA A 125 6.84 -6.78 8.62
C ALA A 125 6.06 -6.55 7.31
N TYR A 126 6.74 -6.61 6.16
CA TYR A 126 6.12 -6.49 4.85
C TYR A 126 5.07 -7.60 4.61
N ALA A 127 5.42 -8.86 4.90
CA ALA A 127 4.48 -9.97 4.78
C ALA A 127 3.20 -9.78 5.62
N ILE A 128 3.35 -9.29 6.86
CA ILE A 128 2.22 -9.03 7.77
C ILE A 128 1.39 -7.83 7.29
N HIS A 129 2.03 -6.72 6.92
CA HIS A 129 1.35 -5.51 6.47
C HIS A 129 0.54 -5.71 5.18
N HIS A 130 0.98 -6.63 4.33
CA HIS A 130 0.35 -6.92 3.05
C HIS A 130 -0.51 -8.20 3.08
N HIS A 131 -0.85 -8.71 4.27
CA HIS A 131 -1.77 -9.84 4.47
C HIS A 131 -1.39 -11.08 3.64
N LEU A 132 -0.13 -11.53 3.79
CA LEU A 132 0.40 -12.70 3.07
C LEU A 132 -0.46 -13.96 3.28
N ASP A 133 -1.08 -14.10 4.46
CA ASP A 133 -2.02 -15.17 4.79
C ASP A 133 -3.27 -15.19 3.90
N GLU A 134 -3.83 -14.02 3.60
CA GLU A 134 -4.96 -13.90 2.66
C GLU A 134 -4.52 -14.20 1.22
N TYR A 135 -3.29 -13.82 0.85
CA TYR A 135 -2.73 -14.11 -0.47
C TYR A 135 -2.57 -15.63 -0.69
N LEU A 136 -2.03 -16.34 0.30
CA LEU A 136 -1.83 -17.79 0.23
C LEU A 136 -3.14 -18.60 0.28
N SER A 137 -4.23 -18.00 0.77
CA SER A 137 -5.54 -18.65 0.87
C SER A 137 -6.39 -18.53 -0.39
N LYS A 138 -5.94 -17.75 -1.38
CA LYS A 138 -6.68 -17.42 -2.61
C LYS A 138 -6.37 -18.31 -3.82
N ASP A 139 -5.33 -19.14 -3.74
CA ASP A 139 -4.95 -20.15 -4.75
C ASP A 139 -5.22 -21.58 -4.23
#